data_AF-A0A151KTD0-F1
#
_entry.id   AF-A0A151KTD0-F1
#
_cell.length_a   1.000
_cell.length_b   1.000
_cell.length_c   1.000
_cell.angle_alpha   90.00
_cell.angle_beta   90.00
_cell.angle_gamma   90.00
#
_symmetry.space_group_name_H-M   'P 1'
#
loop_
_entity.id
_entity.type
_entity.pdbx_description
1 polymer ?
#
loop_
_entity_poly.entity_id
_entity_poly.type
_entity_poly.pdbx_seq_one_letter_code
_entity_poly.pdbx_strand_id
1 'polypeptide(L)' 'METCPIRKGMLVECQQGVGTILAVDREMEMVLVEKTGTQQQLALRFDEIEAAASPCSERRE' A
#
# COMPACT_ATOMS: atom_id res chain seq x y z
N MET A 1 -10.24 8.49 13.19
CA MET A 1 -9.66 7.32 12.51
C MET A 1 -8.92 7.87 11.30
N GLU A 2 -7.64 8.18 11.46
CA GLU A 2 -6.81 8.62 10.33
C GLU A 2 -6.42 7.38 9.52
N THR A 3 -7.17 7.11 8.46
CA THR A 3 -6.74 6.14 7.46
C THR A 3 -5.58 6.76 6.71
N CYS A 4 -4.37 6.27 6.94
CA CYS A 4 -3.19 6.69 6.17
C CYS A 4 -3.52 6.56 4.68
N PRO A 5 -3.61 7.66 3.93
CA PRO A 5 -4.09 7.60 2.56
C PRO A 5 -3.03 6.88 1.72
N ILE A 6 -3.38 5.72 1.21
CA ILE A 6 -2.52 4.93 0.33
C ILE A 6 -2.25 5.74 -0.94
N ARG A 7 -0.96 5.89 -1.28
CA ARG A 7 -0.48 6.70 -2.41
C ARG A 7 0.52 5.92 -3.27
N LYS A 8 0.56 6.29 -4.56
CA LYS A 8 1.61 5.83 -5.48
C LYS A 8 3.00 6.15 -4.92
N GLY A 9 3.91 5.20 -5.03
CA GLY A 9 5.28 5.27 -4.52
C GLY A 9 5.42 4.88 -3.05
N MET A 10 4.31 4.57 -2.35
CA MET A 10 4.39 4.00 -1.01
C MET A 10 4.81 2.53 -1.07
N LEU A 11 5.62 2.16 -0.09
CA LEU A 11 6.02 0.79 0.17
C LEU A 11 4.94 0.14 1.03
N VAL A 12 4.44 -1.00 0.59
CA VAL A 12 3.37 -1.75 1.25
C VAL A 12 3.77 -3.20 1.40
N GLU A 13 3.28 -3.83 2.45
CA GLU A 13 3.43 -5.25 2.67
C GLU A 13 2.13 -5.96 2.28
N CYS A 14 2.27 -7.02 1.50
CA CYS A 14 1.19 -7.89 1.07
C CYS A 14 1.51 -9.32 1.52
N GLN A 15 0.55 -10.24 1.48
CA GLN A 15 0.78 -11.66 1.81
C GLN A 15 1.94 -12.31 1.03
N GLN A 16 2.28 -11.79 -0.16
CA GLN A 16 3.36 -12.30 -1.02
C GLN A 16 4.73 -11.60 -0.80
N GLY A 17 4.81 -10.71 0.20
CA GLY A 17 5.98 -9.91 0.56
C GLY A 17 5.79 -8.41 0.34
N VAL A 18 6.91 -7.69 0.31
CA VAL A 18 6.93 -6.23 0.23
C VAL A 18 6.98 -5.73 -1.21
N GLY A 19 6.15 -4.74 -1.54
CA GLY A 19 6.09 -4.13 -2.86
C GLY A 19 5.84 -2.63 -2.84
N THR A 20 5.99 -1.99 -3.99
CA THR A 20 5.80 -0.55 -4.17
C THR A 20 4.54 -0.29 -4.96
N ILE A 21 3.71 0.65 -4.51
CA ILE A 21 2.49 1.01 -5.24
C ILE A 21 2.84 1.78 -6.51
N LEU A 22 2.43 1.24 -7.65
CA LEU A 22 2.54 1.88 -8.96
C LEU A 22 1.29 2.69 -9.33
N ALA A 23 0.12 2.23 -8.90
CA ALA A 23 -1.15 2.88 -9.15
C ALA A 23 -2.15 2.60 -8.02
N VAL A 24 -3.06 3.54 -7.81
CA VAL A 24 -4.13 3.44 -6.82
C VAL A 24 -5.43 3.74 -7.52
N ASP A 25 -6.36 2.79 -7.45
CA ASP A 25 -7.68 2.85 -8.05
C ASP A 25 -8.72 2.99 -6.93
N ARG A 26 -9.14 4.24 -6.67
CA ARG A 26 -10.07 4.52 -5.57
C ARG A 26 -11.51 4.18 -5.92
N GLU A 27 -11.85 4.13 -7.20
CA GLU A 27 -13.20 3.77 -7.65
C GLU A 27 -13.48 2.28 -7.39
N MET A 28 -12.49 1.43 -7.63
CA MET A 28 -12.61 -0.02 -7.42
C MET A 28 -11.96 -0.53 -6.14
N GLU A 29 -11.43 0.37 -5.30
CA GLU A 29 -10.74 0.04 -4.05
C GLU A 29 -9.56 -0.92 -4.23
N MET A 30 -8.81 -0.72 -5.33
CA MET A 30 -7.69 -1.57 -5.74
C MET A 30 -6.39 -0.78 -5.83
N VAL A 31 -5.28 -1.49 -5.67
CA VAL A 31 -3.93 -0.96 -5.81
C VAL A 31 -3.10 -1.88 -6.68
N LEU A 32 -2.27 -1.29 -7.53
CA LEU A 32 -1.28 -2.01 -8.30
C LEU A 32 0.06 -1.91 -7.55
N VAL A 33 0.53 -3.05 -7.08
CA VAL A 33 1.78 -3.18 -6.33
C VAL A 33 2.80 -3.92 -7.17
N GLU A 34 3.99 -3.34 -7.34
CA GLU A 34 5.12 -4.02 -7.95
C GLU A 34 5.99 -4.66 -6.88
N LYS A 35 6.21 -5.96 -6.99
CA LYS A 35 7.05 -6.71 -6.07
C LYS A 35 8.51 -6.34 -6.28
N THR A 36 9.16 -5.94 -5.20
CA THR A 36 10.56 -5.52 -5.22
C THR A 36 11.44 -6.70 -5.64
N GLY A 37 12.20 -6.51 -6.72
CA GLY A 37 13.17 -7.51 -7.21
C GLY A 37 12.62 -8.57 -8.16
N THR A 38 11.31 -8.62 -8.46
CA THR A 38 10.76 -9.63 -9.36
C THR A 38 10.04 -9.09 -10.60
N GLN A 39 9.97 -7.77 -10.82
CA GLN A 39 9.20 -7.12 -11.91
C GLN A 39 7.73 -7.60 -11.99
N GLN A 40 7.23 -8.27 -10.96
CA GLN A 40 5.86 -8.78 -10.92
C GLN A 40 4.94 -7.69 -10.40
N GLN A 41 3.85 -7.46 -11.13
CA GLN A 41 2.80 -6.53 -10.75
C GLN A 41 1.61 -7.31 -10.20
N LEU A 42 1.09 -6.88 -9.06
CA LEU A 42 0.01 -7.51 -8.32
C LEU A 42 -1.10 -6.48 -8.13
N ALA A 43 -2.28 -6.78 -8.66
CA ALA A 43 -3.48 -6.02 -8.37
C ALA A 43 -4.11 -6.61 -7.11
N LEU A 44 -4.14 -5.82 -6.03
CA LEU A 44 -4.64 -6.23 -4.72
C LEU A 44 -5.64 -5.20 -4.21
N ARG A 45 -6.55 -5.63 -3.35
CA ARG A 45 -7.47 -4.70 -2.68
C ARG A 45 -6.78 -3.94 -1.56
N PHE A 46 -7.33 -2.80 -1.17
CA PHE A 46 -6.85 -2.04 0.00
C PHE A 46 -6.82 -2.89 1.29
N ASP A 47 -7.76 -3.83 1.43
CA ASP A 47 -7.83 -4.73 2.59
C ASP A 47 -6.79 -5.85 2.56
N GLU A 48 -6.15 -6.09 1.41
CA GLU A 48 -5.13 -7.14 1.23
C GLU A 48 -3.71 -6.60 1.40
N ILE A 49 -3.56 -5.30 1.65
CA ILE A 49 -2.27 -4.63 1.79
C ILE A 49 -2.19 -3.82 3.08
N GLU A 50 -1.06 -3.90 3.76
CA GLU A 50 -0.74 -3.06 4.91
C GLU A 50 0.32 -2.03 4.53
N ALA A 51 0.12 -0.79 4.95
CA ALA A 51 1.12 0.25 4.77
C ALA A 51 2.33 -0.07 5.66
N ALA A 52 3.49 -0.30 5.05
CA ALA A 52 4.73 -0.56 5.79
C ALA A 52 5.23 0.68 6.56
N ALA A 53 4.66 1.87 6.26
CA ALA A 53 4.83 3.06 7.08
C ALA A 53 4.02 2.92 8.37
N SER A 54 4.71 2.50 9.43
CA SER A 54 4.27 2.56 10.83
C SER A 54 3.69 3.94 11.19
N PRO A 55 2.83 3.99 12.22
CA PRO A 55 1.62 4.78 12.27
C PRO A 55 1.92 6.27 12.14
N CYS A 56 0.97 7.02 11.54
CA CYS A 56 0.76 8.41 11.91
C CYS A 56 0.93 8.51 13.42
N SER A 57 2.09 9.02 13.84
CA SER A 57 2.36 9.23 15.25
C SER A 57 1.32 10.23 15.68
N GLU A 58 0.40 9.82 16.54
CA GLU A 58 -0.30 10.71 17.44
C GLU A 58 0.76 11.60 18.11
N ARG A 59 1.10 12.75 17.50
CA ARG A 59 1.57 13.89 18.28
C ARG A 59 0.32 14.52 18.88
N ARG A 60 -0.03 13.91 20.00
CA ARG A 60 -0.83 14.47 21.08
C ARG A 60 -0.41 15.93 21.31
N GLU A 61 -1.35 16.85 21.14
CA GLU A 61 -1.31 18.21 21.69
C GLU A 61 -2.65 18.49 22.37
#